data_AF-A0A519KIL9-F1
#
_entry.id   AF-A0A519KIL9-F1
#
_cell.length_a   1.000
_cell.length_b   1.000
_cell.length_c   1.000
_cell.angle_alpha   90.00
_cell.angle_beta   90.00
_cell.angle_gamma   90.00
#
_symmetry.space_group_name_H-M   'P 1'
#
loop_
_entity.id
_entity.type
_entity.pdbx_description
1 polymer ?
#
loop_
_entity_poly.entity_id
_entity_poly.type
_entity_poly.pdbx_seq_one_letter_code
_entity_poly.pdbx_strand_id
1 'polypeptide(L)'
;MDKKAKSILFKTYWTSAGWTSDENRKTEVADFEYAKEKGLMFDPLTMSKPELLAKIQEVVSTTSMKKVTDAFLCSLTNKRLDWRSGLASYTNAQRLLVDDNVPDFYFGHGTNEDLNVLNFERIK
;
A
#
# COMPACT_ATOMS: atom_id res chain seq x y z
N MET A 1 8.39 -15.08 -5.12
CA MET A 1 8.22 -14.54 -3.76
C MET A 1 8.92 -15.46 -2.78
N ASP A 2 9.63 -14.91 -1.79
CA ASP A 2 10.34 -15.70 -0.77
C ASP A 2 9.36 -16.46 0.13
N LYS A 3 9.58 -17.78 0.27
CA LYS A 3 8.64 -18.67 0.99
C LYS A 3 8.70 -18.44 2.50
N LYS A 4 9.89 -18.18 3.05
CA LYS A 4 10.08 -17.98 4.49
C LYS A 4 9.41 -16.67 4.92
N ALA A 5 9.70 -15.58 4.22
CA ALA A 5 9.12 -14.28 4.49
C ALA A 5 7.59 -14.27 4.31
N LYS A 6 7.06 -14.99 3.30
CA LYS A 6 5.61 -15.20 3.18
C LYS A 6 5.06 -15.91 4.43
N SER A 7 5.71 -16.99 4.85
CA SER A 7 5.25 -17.73 6.03
C SER A 7 5.28 -16.89 7.31
N ILE A 8 6.26 -16.00 7.45
CA ILE A 8 6.35 -15.08 8.59
C ILE A 8 5.12 -14.17 8.59
N LEU A 9 4.88 -13.44 7.48
CA LEU A 9 3.71 -12.57 7.33
C LEU A 9 2.40 -13.30 7.65
N PHE A 10 2.17 -14.50 7.10
CA PHE A 10 0.91 -15.21 7.33
C PHE A 10 0.72 -15.66 8.76
N LYS A 11 1.79 -16.13 9.43
CA LYS A 11 1.72 -16.55 10.84
C LYS A 11 1.49 -15.37 11.77
N THR A 12 1.98 -14.17 11.43
CA THR A 12 1.76 -12.96 12.21
C THR A 12 0.29 -12.55 12.22
N TYR A 13 -0.38 -12.60 11.06
CA TYR A 13 -1.71 -12.02 10.88
C TYR A 13 -2.88 -13.03 10.86
N TRP A 14 -2.61 -14.33 10.65
CA TRP A 14 -3.65 -15.32 10.44
C TRP A 14 -3.40 -16.63 11.19
N THR A 15 -4.48 -17.16 11.76
CA THR A 15 -4.53 -18.47 12.40
C THR A 15 -5.64 -19.32 11.77
N SER A 16 -5.73 -20.60 12.14
CA SER A 16 -6.86 -21.44 11.72
C SER A 16 -8.22 -20.92 12.22
N ALA A 17 -8.24 -20.08 13.26
CA ALA A 17 -9.44 -19.45 13.80
C ALA A 17 -9.75 -18.08 13.16
N GLY A 18 -8.94 -17.62 12.21
CA GLY A 18 -9.08 -16.32 11.55
C GLY A 18 -7.98 -15.33 11.92
N TRP A 19 -8.31 -14.04 11.85
CA TRP A 19 -7.38 -12.94 12.13
C TRP A 19 -6.79 -13.01 13.54
N THR A 20 -5.47 -12.86 13.64
CA THR A 20 -4.81 -12.64 14.92
C THR A 20 -5.19 -11.25 15.43
N SER A 21 -5.73 -11.18 16.65
CA SER A 21 -6.05 -9.91 17.31
C SER A 21 -4.79 -9.06 17.49
N ASP A 22 -4.93 -7.74 17.46
CA ASP A 22 -3.81 -6.80 17.50
C ASP A 22 -2.88 -7.06 18.70
N GLU A 23 -3.44 -7.35 19.88
CA GLU A 23 -2.69 -7.70 21.11
C GLU A 23 -1.83 -8.97 20.99
N ASN A 24 -2.24 -9.89 20.14
CA ASN A 24 -1.58 -11.18 19.93
C ASN A 24 -0.67 -11.19 18.70
N ARG A 25 -0.66 -10.12 17.89
CA ARG A 25 0.26 -10.00 16.75
C ARG A 25 1.67 -9.84 17.27
N LYS A 26 2.45 -10.91 17.15
CA LYS A 26 3.86 -10.94 17.55
C LYS A 26 4.68 -11.57 16.44
N THR A 27 5.78 -10.92 16.11
CA THR A 27 6.79 -11.43 15.19
C THR A 27 8.13 -11.27 15.87
N GLU A 28 8.93 -12.34 15.89
CA GLU A 28 10.30 -12.27 16.38
C GLU A 28 11.10 -11.25 15.55
N VAL A 29 11.94 -10.45 16.20
CA VAL A 29 12.66 -9.33 15.54
C VAL A 29 13.47 -9.83 14.33
N ALA A 30 14.15 -10.96 14.46
CA ALA A 30 14.94 -11.54 13.37
C ALA A 30 14.09 -11.97 12.17
N ASP A 31 12.88 -12.47 12.42
CA ASP A 31 11.95 -12.86 11.36
C ASP A 31 11.30 -11.63 10.72
N PHE A 32 10.97 -10.61 11.51
CA PHE A 32 10.47 -9.33 10.99
C PHE A 32 11.51 -8.68 10.06
N GLU A 33 12.76 -8.54 10.51
CA GLU A 33 13.84 -7.96 9.70
C GLU A 33 14.11 -8.78 8.43
N TYR A 34 14.09 -10.12 8.53
CA TYR A 34 14.19 -10.98 7.35
C TYR A 34 13.05 -10.73 6.36
N ALA A 35 11.80 -10.69 6.83
CA ALA A 35 10.64 -10.49 5.98
C ALA A 35 10.61 -9.09 5.36
N LYS A 36 11.11 -8.08 6.09
CA LYS A 36 11.31 -6.72 5.62
C LYS A 36 12.37 -6.64 4.53
N GLU A 37 13.52 -7.29 4.71
CA GLU A 37 14.57 -7.38 3.69
C GLU A 37 14.06 -8.04 2.39
N LYS A 38 13.14 -9.01 2.49
CA LYS A 38 12.50 -9.65 1.32
C LYS A 38 11.30 -8.88 0.76
N GLY A 39 10.99 -7.68 1.28
CA GLY A 39 9.92 -6.81 0.79
C GLY A 39 8.51 -7.35 1.05
N LEU A 40 8.33 -8.17 2.09
CA LEU A 40 7.03 -8.73 2.47
C LEU A 40 6.48 -8.19 3.78
N MET A 41 7.33 -7.58 4.61
CA MET A 41 6.89 -6.78 5.74
C MET A 41 7.46 -5.36 5.66
N PHE A 42 6.84 -4.44 6.38
CA PHE A 42 7.12 -3.02 6.36
C PHE A 42 7.04 -2.49 7.77
N ASP A 43 7.87 -1.49 8.07
CA ASP A 43 7.73 -0.71 9.28
C ASP A 43 6.37 0.03 9.26
N PRO A 44 5.73 0.22 10.43
CA PRO A 44 4.49 0.98 10.51
C PRO A 44 4.66 2.40 9.94
N LEU A 45 3.61 2.88 9.29
CA LEU A 45 3.62 4.21 8.68
C LEU A 45 2.92 5.22 9.58
N THR A 46 3.66 6.25 9.99
CA THR A 46 3.09 7.46 10.60
C THR A 46 3.23 8.59 9.60
N MET A 47 2.12 9.20 9.22
CA MET A 47 2.10 10.30 8.26
C MET A 47 0.90 11.20 8.53
N SER A 48 1.15 12.48 8.75
CA SER A 48 0.10 13.46 8.90
C SER A 48 -0.58 13.79 7.56
N LYS A 49 -1.82 14.29 7.61
CA LYS A 49 -2.55 14.74 6.41
C LYS A 49 -1.76 15.78 5.58
N PRO A 50 -1.11 16.81 6.17
CA PRO A 50 -0.28 17.73 5.40
C PRO A 50 0.91 17.07 4.71
N GLU A 51 1.60 16.14 5.38
CA GLU A 51 2.71 15.39 4.77
C GLU A 51 2.23 14.50 3.62
N LEU A 52 1.08 13.84 3.79
CA LEU A 52 0.45 13.04 2.74
C LEU A 52 0.13 13.90 1.51
N LEU A 53 -0.55 15.04 1.71
CA LEU A 53 -0.91 15.97 0.63
C LEU A 53 0.33 16.49 -0.10
N ALA A 54 1.40 16.83 0.63
CA ALA A 54 2.66 17.25 0.03
C ALA A 54 3.27 16.16 -0.87
N LYS A 55 3.27 14.90 -0.42
CA LYS A 55 3.75 13.76 -1.23
C LYS A 55 2.87 13.50 -2.46
N ILE A 56 1.55 13.57 -2.31
CA ILE A 56 0.61 13.44 -3.43
C ILE A 56 0.90 14.54 -4.47
N GLN A 57 1.09 15.78 -4.03
CA GLN A 57 1.41 16.91 -4.90
C GLN A 57 2.73 16.72 -5.67
N GLU A 58 3.76 16.18 -5.02
CA GLU A 58 5.04 15.84 -5.66
C GLU A 58 4.85 14.78 -6.75
N VAL A 59 4.17 13.67 -6.44
CA VAL A 59 3.93 12.58 -7.40
C VAL A 59 3.08 13.05 -8.59
N VAL A 60 2.02 13.83 -8.33
CA VAL A 60 1.14 14.35 -9.38
C VAL A 60 1.89 15.35 -10.28
N SER A 61 2.75 16.21 -9.72
CA SER A 61 3.50 17.20 -10.51
C SER A 61 4.59 16.59 -11.39
N THR A 62 5.15 15.44 -10.98
CA THR A 62 6.18 14.71 -11.74
C THR A 62 5.59 13.66 -12.69
N THR A 63 4.30 13.34 -12.58
CA THR A 63 3.61 12.34 -13.40
C THR A 63 2.72 12.99 -14.45
N SER A 64 3.04 12.82 -15.73
CA SER A 64 2.19 13.32 -16.81
C SER A 64 0.95 12.44 -17.02
N MET A 65 -0.21 13.07 -17.24
CA MET A 65 -1.45 12.39 -17.64
C MET A 65 -1.22 11.49 -18.86
N LYS A 66 -0.48 11.97 -19.87
CA LYS A 66 -0.17 11.21 -21.09
C LYS A 66 0.52 9.88 -20.77
N LYS A 67 1.53 9.89 -19.90
CA LYS A 67 2.26 8.66 -19.51
C LYS A 67 1.32 7.63 -18.87
N VAL A 68 0.41 8.10 -18.02
CA VAL A 68 -0.55 7.23 -17.33
C VAL A 68 -1.58 6.66 -18.29
N THR A 69 -2.11 7.47 -19.21
CA THR A 69 -3.06 7.01 -20.24
C THR A 69 -2.39 6.06 -21.25
N ASP A 70 -1.16 6.36 -21.68
CA ASP A 70 -0.40 5.49 -22.58
C ASP A 70 -0.15 4.12 -21.92
N ALA A 71 0.26 4.09 -20.64
CA ALA A 71 0.46 2.85 -19.90
C ALA A 71 -0.83 2.03 -19.80
N PHE A 72 -1.96 2.68 -19.53
CA PHE A 72 -3.27 2.03 -19.52
C PHE A 72 -3.61 1.44 -20.88
N LEU A 73 -3.46 2.18 -21.98
CA LEU A 73 -3.75 1.68 -23.33
C LEU A 73 -2.82 0.53 -23.73
N CYS A 74 -1.53 0.64 -23.46
CA CYS A 74 -0.57 -0.45 -23.70
C CYS A 74 -0.95 -1.71 -22.92
N SER A 75 -1.46 -1.59 -21.69
CA SER A 75 -1.89 -2.72 -20.85
C SER A 75 -2.98 -3.60 -21.50
N LEU A 76 -3.76 -3.03 -22.43
CA LEU A 76 -4.86 -3.72 -23.08
C LEU A 76 -4.34 -4.75 -24.10
N THR A 77 -3.22 -4.47 -24.76
CA THR A 77 -2.65 -5.32 -25.80
C THR A 77 -1.53 -6.22 -25.30
N ASN A 78 -0.76 -5.80 -24.29
CA ASN A 78 0.42 -6.53 -23.80
C ASN A 78 0.17 -7.36 -22.52
N LYS A 79 -1.09 -7.45 -22.06
CA LYS A 79 -1.51 -8.17 -20.84
C LYS A 79 -0.83 -7.70 -19.53
N ARG A 80 -0.30 -6.47 -19.49
CA ARG A 80 0.28 -5.85 -18.28
C ARG A 80 -0.81 -5.29 -17.36
N LEU A 81 -1.56 -6.16 -16.70
CA LEU A 81 -2.64 -5.77 -15.79
C LEU A 81 -2.19 -4.78 -14.70
N ASP A 82 -0.94 -4.88 -14.28
CA ASP A 82 -0.29 -3.99 -13.30
C ASP A 82 -0.24 -2.52 -13.75
N TRP A 83 -0.34 -2.23 -15.06
CA TRP A 83 -0.36 -0.87 -15.59
C TRP A 83 -1.73 -0.22 -15.59
N ARG A 84 -2.81 -0.98 -15.33
CA ARG A 84 -4.18 -0.46 -15.40
C ARG A 84 -4.55 0.43 -14.23
N SER A 85 -4.07 0.10 -13.04
CA SER A 85 -4.41 0.81 -11.80
C SER A 85 -3.89 2.24 -11.78
N GLY A 86 -2.79 2.52 -12.48
CA GLY A 86 -2.16 3.83 -12.51
C GLY A 86 -3.10 4.98 -12.88
N LEU A 87 -4.03 4.75 -13.83
CA LEU A 87 -4.99 5.78 -14.25
C LEU A 87 -5.94 6.17 -13.12
N ALA A 88 -6.60 5.19 -12.50
CA ALA A 88 -7.50 5.45 -11.39
C ALA A 88 -6.76 6.05 -10.18
N SER A 89 -5.55 5.55 -9.87
CA SER A 89 -4.73 6.09 -8.78
C SER A 89 -4.35 7.56 -9.03
N TYR A 90 -3.93 7.91 -10.24
CA TYR A 90 -3.58 9.29 -10.60
C TYR A 90 -4.77 10.24 -10.49
N THR A 91 -5.94 9.85 -11.01
CA THR A 91 -7.15 10.68 -10.92
C THR A 91 -7.61 10.87 -9.48
N ASN A 92 -7.55 9.83 -8.64
CA ASN A 92 -7.86 9.97 -7.21
C ASN A 92 -6.84 10.87 -6.50
N ALA A 93 -5.55 10.73 -6.79
CA ALA A 93 -4.51 11.60 -6.26
C ALA A 93 -4.79 13.08 -6.61
N GLN A 94 -5.18 13.39 -7.84
CA GLN A 94 -5.59 14.74 -8.22
C GLN A 94 -6.82 15.22 -7.44
N ARG A 95 -7.84 14.37 -7.28
CA ARG A 95 -9.04 14.70 -6.51
C ARG A 95 -8.72 15.05 -5.06
N LEU A 96 -7.84 14.28 -4.41
CA LEU A 96 -7.44 14.53 -3.02
C LEU A 96 -6.76 15.88 -2.80
N LEU A 97 -6.20 16.49 -3.84
CA LEU A 97 -5.54 17.81 -3.77
C LEU A 97 -6.49 19.00 -3.95
N VAL A 98 -7.67 18.79 -4.54
CA VAL A 98 -8.56 19.88 -4.98
C VAL A 98 -9.94 19.87 -4.33
N ASP A 99 -10.38 18.71 -3.82
CA ASP A 99 -11.72 18.52 -3.28
C ASP A 99 -11.68 18.64 -1.75
N ASP A 100 -12.11 19.80 -1.25
CA ASP A 100 -12.22 20.07 0.19
C ASP A 100 -13.30 19.22 0.89
N ASN A 101 -14.15 18.53 0.13
CA ASN A 101 -15.23 17.68 0.67
C ASN A 101 -14.85 16.20 0.73
N VAL A 102 -13.58 15.84 0.49
CA VAL A 102 -13.13 14.46 0.70
C VAL A 102 -13.18 14.14 2.19
N PRO A 103 -13.92 13.09 2.61
CA PRO A 103 -13.94 12.67 4.01
C PRO A 103 -12.54 12.36 4.53
N ASP A 104 -12.26 12.73 5.78
CA ASP A 104 -10.92 12.60 6.35
C ASP A 104 -10.37 11.17 6.34
N PHE A 105 -11.26 10.16 6.34
CA PHE A 105 -10.94 8.75 6.18
C PHE A 105 -10.04 8.43 4.97
N TYR A 106 -10.18 9.15 3.86
CA TYR A 106 -9.37 8.91 2.66
C TYR A 106 -7.92 9.40 2.78
N PHE A 107 -7.60 10.18 3.82
CA PHE A 107 -6.23 10.60 4.13
C PHE A 107 -5.53 9.65 5.13
N GLY A 108 -6.19 8.56 5.55
CA GLY A 108 -5.66 7.58 6.51
C GLY A 108 -5.86 7.99 7.98
N HIS A 109 -5.41 7.16 8.92
CA HIS A 109 -5.58 7.37 10.36
C HIS A 109 -4.34 7.93 11.07
N GLY A 110 -3.39 8.49 10.30
CA GLY A 110 -2.39 9.45 10.78
C GLY A 110 -1.22 8.89 11.58
N THR A 111 -1.38 7.78 12.31
CA THR A 111 -0.35 7.27 13.23
C THR A 111 -0.27 5.74 13.26
N ASN A 112 0.95 5.24 13.10
CA ASN A 112 1.33 3.83 13.32
C ASN A 112 0.50 2.82 12.49
N GLU A 113 0.24 3.15 11.23
CA GLU A 113 -0.52 2.32 10.30
C GLU A 113 0.25 1.06 9.94
N ASP A 114 -0.35 -0.10 10.19
CA ASP A 114 0.26 -1.39 9.91
C ASP A 114 0.05 -1.79 8.43
N LEU A 115 0.99 -1.39 7.58
CA LEU A 115 0.98 -1.69 6.15
C LEU A 115 1.02 -3.19 5.83
N ASN A 116 1.40 -4.02 6.79
CA ASN A 116 1.49 -5.46 6.60
C ASN A 116 0.11 -6.12 6.50
N VAL A 117 -0.93 -5.54 7.12
CA VAL A 117 -2.32 -6.00 6.95
C VAL A 117 -2.74 -5.89 5.49
N LEU A 118 -2.44 -4.75 4.86
CA LEU A 118 -2.72 -4.51 3.43
C LEU A 118 -1.92 -5.47 2.55
N ASN A 119 -0.65 -5.70 2.87
CA ASN A 119 0.18 -6.61 2.09
C ASN A 119 -0.23 -8.08 2.29
N PHE A 120 -0.69 -8.46 3.48
CA PHE A 120 -1.26 -9.77 3.74
C PHE A 120 -2.49 -10.01 2.87
N GLU A 121 -3.45 -9.07 2.85
CA GLU A 121 -4.67 -9.19 2.03
C GLU A 121 -4.36 -9.24 0.53
N ARG A 122 -3.31 -8.54 0.08
CA ARG A 122 -2.85 -8.60 -1.31
C ARG A 122 -2.32 -9.99 -1.70
N ILE A 123 -1.74 -10.73 -0.75
CA ILE A 123 -1.05 -11.99 -1.00
C ILE A 123 -1.92 -13.22 -0.69
N LYS A 124 -2.94 -13.05 0.15
CA LYS A 124 -3.90 -14.08 0.55
C LYS A 124 -4.55 -14.81 -0.62
#